data_AF-G2YGV6-F1
#
_entry.id   AF-G2YGV6-F1
#
_cell.length_a   1.000
_cell.length_b   1.000
_cell.length_c   1.000
_cell.angle_alpha   90.00
_cell.angle_beta   90.00
_cell.angle_gamma   90.00
#
_symmetry.space_group_name_H-M   'P 1'
#
loop_
_entity.id
_entity.type
_entity.pdbx_description
1 polymer ?
#
loop_
_entity_poly.entity_id
_entity_poly.type
_entity_poly.pdbx_seq_one_letter_code
_entity_poly.pdbx_strand_id
1 'polypeptide(L)'
;MAHFDPFSGSLSSPDYQDMLEGRITHEAEEVKRICQSAKLTVIEQHHKKPVLDALASCKISHFAGHGFSDPIDPLQSCLLLGDREEDWLTLASFI
;
A
#
# COMPACT_ATOMS: atom_id res chain seq x y z
N MET A 1 0.22 6.05 -28.62
CA MET A 1 -0.17 6.09 -27.19
C MET A 1 -0.08 4.65 -26.70
N ALA A 2 1.01 4.29 -26.04
CA ALA A 2 1.24 2.91 -25.64
C ALA A 2 0.39 2.61 -24.41
N HIS A 3 -0.52 1.65 -24.52
CA HIS A 3 -1.16 1.02 -23.38
C HIS A 3 -0.09 0.12 -22.75
N PHE A 4 0.47 0.56 -21.63
CA PHE A 4 1.37 -0.27 -20.84
C PHE A 4 0.51 -1.28 -20.08
N ASP A 5 0.67 -2.56 -20.39
CA ASP A 5 0.03 -3.66 -19.68
C ASP A 5 0.95 -4.08 -18.52
N PRO A 6 0.60 -3.77 -17.25
CA PRO A 6 1.43 -4.09 -16.10
C PRO A 6 1.54 -5.60 -15.84
N PHE A 7 0.81 -6.45 -16.57
CA PHE A 7 0.79 -7.91 -16.39
C PHE A 7 1.69 -8.66 -17.38
N SER A 8 2.45 -7.97 -18.25
CA SER A 8 3.31 -8.64 -19.24
C SER A 8 4.58 -9.29 -18.64
N GLY A 9 4.86 -9.08 -17.35
CA GLY A 9 5.87 -9.82 -16.60
C GLY A 9 5.25 -11.06 -15.98
N SER A 10 5.69 -12.25 -16.40
CA SER A 10 5.21 -13.54 -15.87
C SER A 10 5.43 -13.67 -14.36
N LEU A 11 4.46 -13.24 -13.55
CA LEU A 11 4.40 -13.39 -12.09
C LEU A 11 3.06 -13.99 -11.67
N SER A 12 2.57 -14.98 -12.43
CA SER A 12 1.23 -15.56 -12.28
C SER A 12 1.24 -16.93 -11.59
N SER A 13 2.17 -17.19 -10.68
CA SER A 13 2.09 -18.38 -9.83
C SER A 13 1.49 -17.98 -8.47
N PRO A 14 0.37 -18.60 -8.05
CA PRO A 14 -0.29 -18.32 -6.77
C PRO A 14 0.65 -18.38 -5.57
N ASP A 15 1.63 -19.29 -5.60
CA ASP A 15 2.60 -19.50 -4.54
C ASP A 15 3.47 -18.26 -4.28
N TYR A 16 3.74 -17.45 -5.31
CA TYR A 16 4.53 -16.23 -5.16
C TYR A 16 3.71 -15.07 -4.59
N GLN A 17 2.45 -14.96 -4.98
CA GLN A 17 1.54 -13.94 -4.44
C GLN A 17 1.35 -14.17 -2.95
N ASP A 18 1.06 -15.41 -2.55
CA ASP A 18 0.89 -15.83 -1.15
C ASP A 18 2.18 -15.61 -0.33
N MET A 19 3.35 -15.91 -0.91
CA MET A 19 4.63 -15.63 -0.26
C MET A 19 4.90 -14.13 -0.07
N LEU A 20 4.51 -13.27 -1.03
CA LEU A 20 4.67 -11.82 -0.92
C LEU A 20 3.69 -11.22 0.10
N GLU A 21 2.44 -11.67 0.10
CA GLU A 21 1.44 -11.32 1.10
C GLU A 21 1.89 -11.73 2.52
N GLY A 22 2.48 -12.92 2.67
CA GLY A 22 3.10 -13.37 3.92
C GLY A 22 4.24 -12.47 4.41
N ARG A 23 4.99 -11.83 3.50
CA ARG A 23 6.03 -10.85 3.89
C ARG A 23 5.45 -9.52 4.31
N ILE A 24 4.42 -9.03 3.60
CA ILE A 24 3.72 -7.78 3.91
C ILE A 24 3.09 -7.86 5.30
N THR A 25 2.40 -8.96 5.60
CA THR A 25 1.78 -9.20 6.90
C THR A 25 2.82 -9.23 8.03
N HIS A 26 3.93 -9.95 7.83
CA HIS A 26 5.01 -10.00 8.82
C HIS A 26 5.65 -8.63 9.08
N GLU A 27 5.89 -7.82 8.03
CA GLU A 27 6.40 -6.45 8.19
C GLU A 27 5.45 -5.58 9.02
N ALA A 28 4.16 -5.60 8.69
CA ALA A 28 3.14 -4.84 9.41
C ALA A 28 3.05 -5.24 10.90
N GLU A 29 3.15 -6.54 11.19
CA GLU A 29 3.16 -7.06 12.57
C GLU A 29 4.37 -6.57 13.38
N GLU A 30 5.57 -6.59 12.79
CA GLU A 30 6.78 -6.14 13.46
C GLU A 30 6.77 -4.62 13.71
N VAL A 31 6.30 -3.83 12.73
CA VAL A 31 6.09 -2.38 12.92
C VAL A 31 5.09 -2.13 14.05
N LYS A 32 3.98 -2.87 14.09
CA LYS A 32 2.96 -2.76 15.14
C LYS A 32 3.55 -3.07 16.52
N ARG A 33 4.39 -4.11 16.64
CA ARG A 33 5.10 -4.46 17.90
C ARG A 33 6.01 -3.32 18.36
N ILE A 34 6.79 -2.74 17.45
CA ILE A 34 7.69 -1.62 17.76
C ILE A 34 6.88 -0.42 18.24
N CYS A 35 5.83 -0.02 17.52
CA CYS A 35 4.96 1.10 17.90
C CYS A 35 4.29 0.89 19.28
N GLN A 36 3.82 -0.32 19.55
CA GLN A 36 3.24 -0.67 20.86
C GLN A 36 4.27 -0.57 21.98
N SER A 37 5.50 -1.05 21.77
CA SER A 37 6.60 -0.92 22.75
C SER A 37 6.94 0.55 23.06
N ALA A 38 6.80 1.42 22.06
CA ALA A 38 7.00 2.85 22.16
C ALA A 38 5.77 3.61 22.70
N LYS A 39 4.69 2.90 23.06
CA LYS A 39 3.41 3.46 23.55
C LYS A 39 2.73 4.40 22.54
N LEU A 40 2.90 4.11 21.25
CA LEU A 40 2.21 4.80 20.17
C LEU A 40 0.86 4.14 19.89
N THR A 41 -0.15 4.96 19.62
CA THR A 41 -1.45 4.49 19.11
C THR A 41 -1.28 4.05 17.66
N VAL A 42 -1.66 2.80 17.36
CA VAL A 42 -1.64 2.24 16.01
C VAL A 42 -3.06 2.28 15.43
N ILE A 43 -3.20 2.84 14.23
CA ILE A 43 -4.45 2.87 13.46
C ILE A 43 -4.20 2.05 12.19
N GLU A 44 -4.97 0.98 11.99
CA GLU A 44 -4.82 0.06 10.87
C GLU A 44 -6.00 0.23 9.92
N GLN A 45 -5.72 0.51 8.63
CA GLN A 45 -6.72 0.79 7.60
C GLN A 45 -6.27 0.23 6.26
N HIS A 46 -7.20 -0.40 5.54
CA HIS A 46 -6.89 -1.10 4.28
C HIS A 46 -7.65 -0.53 3.07
N HIS A 47 -8.50 0.49 3.26
CA HIS A 47 -9.30 1.07 2.19
C HIS A 47 -9.05 2.56 2.07
N LYS A 48 -9.12 3.08 0.84
CA LYS A 48 -8.71 4.45 0.51
C LYS A 48 -9.36 5.51 1.38
N LYS A 49 -10.67 5.48 1.56
CA LYS A 49 -11.38 6.50 2.35
C LYS A 49 -10.96 6.48 3.84
N PRO A 50 -11.03 5.35 4.57
CA PRO A 50 -10.52 5.27 5.94
C PRO A 50 -9.03 5.64 6.09
N VAL A 51 -8.20 5.30 5.09
CA VAL A 51 -6.79 5.69 5.05
C VAL A 51 -6.63 7.20 4.98
N LEU A 52 -7.33 7.87 4.06
CA LEU A 52 -7.30 9.33 3.95
C LEU A 52 -7.82 10.02 5.22
N ASP A 53 -8.90 9.51 5.81
CA ASP A 53 -9.46 10.03 7.07
C ASP A 53 -8.46 9.88 8.24
N ALA A 54 -7.74 8.75 8.31
CA ALA A 54 -6.71 8.51 9.33
C ALA A 54 -5.49 9.41 9.13
N LEU A 55 -5.07 9.64 7.88
CA LEU A 55 -3.92 10.47 7.53
C LEU A 55 -4.07 11.92 8.01
N ALA A 56 -5.30 12.43 8.08
CA ALA A 56 -5.57 13.78 8.60
C ALA A 56 -5.20 13.95 10.08
N SER A 57 -5.11 12.87 10.85
CA SER A 57 -4.83 12.91 12.30
C SER A 57 -3.55 12.18 12.72
N CYS A 58 -3.01 11.30 11.87
CA CYS A 58 -1.82 10.53 12.17
C CYS A 58 -0.54 11.39 12.07
N LYS A 59 0.50 11.00 12.80
CA LYS A 59 1.83 11.65 12.75
C LYS A 59 2.82 10.90 11.88
N ILE A 60 2.64 9.58 11.79
CA ILE A 60 3.49 8.65 11.06
C ILE A 60 2.55 7.64 10.42
N SER A 61 2.73 7.42 9.13
CA SER A 61 2.02 6.40 8.35
C SER A 61 3.04 5.43 7.76
N HIS A 62 2.71 4.14 7.81
CA HIS A 62 3.49 3.08 7.18
C HIS A 62 2.58 2.32 6.20
N PHE A 63 3.07 2.09 5.00
CA PHE A 63 2.39 1.32 3.97
C PHE A 63 3.35 0.23 3.48
N ALA A 64 2.86 -1.02 3.46
CA ALA A 64 3.55 -2.16 2.89
C ALA A 64 2.57 -2.86 1.94
N GLY A 65 2.97 -3.07 0.68
CA GLY A 65 2.07 -3.61 -0.32
C GLY A 65 2.52 -3.32 -1.75
N HIS A 66 1.64 -3.66 -2.69
CA HIS A 66 1.87 -3.38 -4.10
C HIS A 66 1.76 -1.88 -4.38
N GLY A 67 2.72 -1.37 -5.16
CA GLY A 67 2.73 0.01 -5.59
C GLY A 67 3.31 0.14 -6.99
N PHE A 68 3.00 1.26 -7.62
CA PHE A 68 3.50 1.64 -8.91
C PHE A 68 4.07 3.06 -8.84
N SER A 69 5.27 3.24 -9.38
CA SER A 69 5.88 4.56 -9.53
C SER A 69 5.72 5.03 -10.96
N ASP A 70 4.98 6.11 -11.17
CA ASP A 70 4.78 6.67 -12.50
C ASP A 70 6.01 7.53 -12.86
N PRO A 71 6.76 7.18 -13.92
CA PRO A 71 7.99 7.88 -14.28
C PRO A 71 7.77 9.20 -15.04
N ILE A 72 6.53 9.49 -15.47
CA ILE A 72 6.17 10.67 -16.27
C ILE A 72 5.46 11.70 -15.41
N ASP A 73 4.44 11.28 -14.65
CA ASP A 73 3.72 12.12 -13.69
C ASP A 73 3.84 11.53 -12.29
N PRO A 74 4.77 12.01 -11.45
CA PRO A 74 4.96 11.51 -10.10
C PRO A 74 3.68 11.53 -9.26
N LEU A 75 2.71 12.42 -9.53
CA LEU A 75 1.44 12.48 -8.80
C LEU A 75 0.54 11.26 -9.06
N GLN A 76 0.75 10.53 -10.16
CA GLN A 76 0.04 9.28 -10.47
C GLN A 76 0.72 8.04 -9.85
N SER A 77 1.86 8.20 -9.17
CA SER A 77 2.42 7.10 -8.37
C SER A 77 1.40 6.67 -7.32
N CYS A 78 1.22 5.36 -7.16
CA CYS A 78 0.11 4.82 -6.40
C CYS A 78 0.46 3.57 -5.59
N LEU A 79 -0.34 3.33 -4.55
CA LEU A 79 -0.36 2.12 -3.75
C LEU A 79 -1.71 1.42 -3.92
N LEU A 80 -1.71 0.11 -4.10
CA LEU A 80 -2.93 -0.69 -4.09
C LEU A 80 -3.37 -0.89 -2.65
N LEU A 81 -4.61 -0.52 -2.33
CA LEU A 81 -5.17 -0.71 -0.99
C LEU A 81 -6.18 -1.86 -0.98
N GLY A 82 -6.05 -2.74 0.01
CA GLY A 82 -6.96 -3.87 0.22
C GLY A 82 -6.98 -4.85 -0.95
N ASP A 83 -8.01 -5.70 -0.97
CA ASP A 83 -8.06 -6.86 -1.88
C ASP A 83 -8.73 -6.55 -3.22
N ARG A 84 -9.02 -5.28 -3.51
CA ARG A 84 -9.73 -4.86 -4.72
C ARG A 84 -8.75 -4.24 -5.70
N GLU A 85 -8.68 -4.78 -6.92
CA GLU A 85 -7.78 -4.34 -8.00
C GLU A 85 -7.94 -2.85 -8.42
N GLU A 86 -8.90 -2.13 -7.86
CA GLU A 86 -9.28 -0.77 -8.26
C GLU A 86 -9.09 0.28 -7.15
N ASP A 87 -8.79 -0.10 -5.89
CA ASP A 87 -8.71 0.86 -4.77
C ASP A 87 -7.30 1.49 -4.67
N TRP A 88 -6.88 2.17 -5.74
CA TRP A 88 -5.57 2.81 -5.84
C TRP A 88 -5.52 4.15 -5.09
N LEU A 89 -4.58 4.27 -4.17
CA LEU A 89 -4.22 5.51 -3.51
C LEU A 89 -3.08 6.19 -4.28
N THR A 90 -3.41 7.24 -5.03
CA THR A 90 -2.43 8.05 -5.77
C THR A 90 -1.90 9.20 -4.92
N LEU A 91 -0.70 9.71 -5.22
CA LEU A 91 -0.18 10.93 -4.59
C LEU A 91 -1.06 12.15 -4.87
N ALA A 92 -1.74 12.19 -6.03
CA ALA A 92 -2.75 13.21 -6.34
C ALA A 92 -3.94 13.23 -5.36
N SER A 93 -4.18 12.14 -4.60
CA SER A 93 -5.26 12.10 -3.60
C SER A 93 -4.97 12.97 -2.36
N PHE A 94 -3.77 13.56 -2.27
CA PHE A 94 -3.30 14.35 -1.13
C PHE A 94 -3.20 15.86 -1.40
N ILE A 95 -3.60 16.30 -2.60
CA ILE A 95 -3.53 17.69 -3.07
C ILE A 95 -4.95 18.19 -3.30
#